data_AF-A2ZJS7-F1
#
_entry.id   AF-A2ZJS7-F1
#
_cell.length_a   1.000
_cell.length_b   1.000
_cell.length_c   1.000
_cell.angle_alpha   90.00
_cell.angle_beta   90.00
_cell.angle_gamma   90.00
#
_symmetry.space_group_name_H-M   'P 1'
#
loop_
_entity.id
_entity.type
_entity.pdbx_description
1 polymer ?
#
loop_
_entity_poly.entity_id
_entity_poly.type
_entity_poly.pdbx_seq_one_letter_code
_entity_poly.pdbx_strand_id
1 'polypeptide(L)'
;MDFRPKLIICGGSAYPRDWDYARFRAIADKCGAMLLCDMAHISGLVAAQEAANPFQYSDVVTTTTHKSLRGPRSGMIFYRKGLKPPKKGQPEGALYDYEDRINFAVFPSLQGGPHNHQIAALAVGLKQTMSPGFKSYIKQVKANAVALGNHLMSKGYKLVTDGTENHLVLWDLRPLGLTGNKVEKVCDLCSITLNKNAVFGDSSAMSPGGVRIGTPAMTSRGLVEEDFVQIAEFLHQAVTICLDVQKERGKLLKYFNEGLENNKDIEDLRAEVEKFATSFEMPGFRVSDMKYKD
;
A
#
# COMPACT_ATOMS: atom_id res chain seq x y z
N MET A 1 -5.07 -13.89 29.77
CA MET A 1 -4.89 -14.15 28.32
C MET A 1 -6.16 -14.81 27.86
N ASP A 2 -6.98 -14.02 27.17
CA ASP A 2 -8.41 -14.25 27.19
C ASP A 2 -8.85 -14.86 25.87
N PHE A 3 -8.46 -14.27 24.74
CA PHE A 3 -8.81 -14.77 23.41
C PHE A 3 -8.02 -16.02 22.95
N ARG A 4 -6.77 -16.18 23.41
CA ARG A 4 -5.89 -17.35 23.12
C ARG A 4 -5.86 -17.77 21.63
N PRO A 5 -5.41 -16.89 20.72
CA PRO A 5 -5.38 -17.20 19.28
C PRO A 5 -4.42 -18.34 18.97
N LYS A 6 -4.74 -19.14 17.94
CA LYS A 6 -3.82 -20.14 17.38
C LYS A 6 -2.84 -19.54 16.36
N LEU A 7 -3.24 -18.43 15.73
CA LEU A 7 -2.48 -17.70 14.75
C LEU A 7 -2.60 -16.20 15.07
N ILE A 8 -1.47 -15.52 15.13
CA ILE A 8 -1.41 -14.06 15.14
C ILE A 8 -0.89 -13.61 13.78
N ILE A 9 -1.57 -12.63 13.18
CA ILE A 9 -1.19 -12.04 11.90
C ILE A 9 -0.67 -10.63 12.15
N CYS A 10 0.52 -10.33 11.64
CA CYS A 10 1.03 -8.97 11.48
C CYS A 10 1.16 -8.61 10.00
N GLY A 11 1.39 -7.33 9.71
CA GLY A 11 1.26 -6.80 8.35
C GLY A 11 -0.10 -6.14 8.12
N GLY A 12 -0.20 -5.29 7.11
CA GLY A 12 -1.39 -4.47 6.90
C GLY A 12 -1.40 -3.68 5.61
N SER A 13 -2.54 -3.07 5.33
CA SER A 13 -2.82 -2.42 4.04
C SER A 13 -2.66 -0.89 4.07
N ALA A 14 -2.91 -0.25 5.21
CA ALA A 14 -2.95 1.21 5.35
C ALA A 14 -2.19 1.71 6.58
N TYR A 15 -1.28 0.90 7.12
CA TYR A 15 -0.46 1.29 8.28
C TYR A 15 0.81 2.01 7.78
N PRO A 16 1.08 3.26 8.20
CA PRO A 16 2.17 4.07 7.66
C PRO A 16 3.53 3.86 8.35
N ARG A 17 3.60 2.99 9.37
CA ARG A 17 4.83 2.73 10.14
C ARG A 17 5.34 1.30 9.90
N ASP A 18 6.56 1.06 10.34
CA ASP A 18 7.13 -0.29 10.33
C ASP A 18 6.59 -1.15 11.49
N TRP A 19 6.88 -2.45 11.46
CA TRP A 19 6.36 -3.43 12.40
C TRP A 19 7.43 -3.91 13.37
N ASP A 20 7.10 -3.91 14.67
CA ASP A 20 7.95 -4.54 15.70
C ASP A 20 7.72 -6.06 15.72
N TYR A 21 8.33 -6.77 14.77
CA TYR A 21 8.21 -8.21 14.63
C TYR A 21 8.73 -8.98 15.85
N ALA A 22 9.72 -8.43 16.57
CA ALA A 22 10.24 -9.02 17.80
C ALA A 22 9.16 -9.03 18.89
N ARG A 23 8.43 -7.92 19.05
CA ARG A 23 7.29 -7.85 19.97
C ARG A 23 6.17 -8.79 19.58
N PHE A 24 5.85 -8.89 18.29
CA PHE A 24 4.86 -9.87 17.80
C PHE A 24 5.27 -11.31 18.14
N ARG A 25 6.54 -11.68 17.95
CA ARG A 25 7.06 -12.99 18.35
C ARG A 25 6.93 -13.22 19.84
N ALA A 26 7.34 -12.27 20.67
CA ALA A 26 7.23 -12.39 22.13
C ALA A 26 5.77 -12.63 22.58
N ILE A 27 4.81 -11.92 21.98
CA ILE A 27 3.38 -12.11 22.26
C ILE A 27 2.90 -13.48 21.80
N ALA A 28 3.23 -13.88 20.56
CA ALA A 28 2.87 -15.17 20.01
C ALA A 28 3.45 -16.32 20.84
N ASP A 29 4.67 -16.17 21.38
CA ASP A 29 5.27 -17.18 22.25
C ASP A 29 4.55 -17.29 23.58
N LYS A 30 4.21 -16.14 24.17
CA LYS A 30 3.47 -16.07 25.43
C LYS A 30 2.11 -16.74 25.32
N CYS A 31 1.41 -16.60 24.19
CA CYS A 31 0.09 -17.20 23.96
C CYS A 31 0.10 -18.58 23.30
N GLY A 32 1.26 -19.08 22.87
CA GLY A 32 1.37 -20.35 22.15
C GLY A 32 0.79 -20.30 20.72
N ALA A 33 0.76 -19.12 20.10
CA ALA A 33 0.32 -18.94 18.71
C ALA A 33 1.48 -19.09 17.72
N MET A 34 1.12 -19.48 16.50
CA MET A 34 1.94 -19.24 15.32
C MET A 34 1.96 -17.75 14.98
N LEU A 35 3.07 -17.27 14.41
CA LEU A 35 3.17 -15.92 13.87
C LEU A 35 3.24 -15.96 12.34
N LEU A 36 2.28 -15.30 11.70
CA LEU A 36 2.28 -15.05 10.26
C LEU A 36 2.45 -13.56 9.99
N CYS A 37 3.34 -13.20 9.06
CA CYS A 37 3.41 -11.86 8.51
C CYS A 37 2.85 -11.84 7.08
N ASP A 38 1.86 -10.98 6.81
CA ASP A 38 1.49 -10.62 5.44
C ASP A 38 2.22 -9.34 5.03
N MET A 39 3.29 -9.49 4.26
CA MET A 39 4.11 -8.38 3.80
C MET A 39 3.66 -7.82 2.44
N ALA A 40 2.45 -8.14 1.95
CA ALA A 40 1.98 -7.83 0.61
C ALA A 40 2.28 -6.40 0.12
N HIS A 41 2.06 -5.39 0.98
CA HIS A 41 2.27 -3.99 0.63
C HIS A 41 3.75 -3.57 0.63
N ILE A 42 4.58 -4.19 1.46
CA ILE A 42 5.98 -3.80 1.72
C ILE A 42 7.00 -4.81 1.19
N SER A 43 6.59 -5.82 0.43
CA SER A 43 7.47 -6.90 -0.02
C SER A 43 8.66 -6.42 -0.87
N GLY A 44 8.48 -5.37 -1.67
CA GLY A 44 9.60 -4.71 -2.36
C GLY A 44 10.57 -4.02 -1.38
N LEU A 45 10.04 -3.39 -0.33
CA LEU A 45 10.84 -2.74 0.72
C LEU A 45 11.65 -3.78 1.49
N VAL A 46 11.03 -4.89 1.87
CA VAL A 46 11.70 -6.02 2.53
C VAL A 46 12.78 -6.61 1.63
N ALA A 47 12.49 -6.86 0.35
CA ALA A 47 13.45 -7.42 -0.59
C ALA A 47 14.69 -6.52 -0.80
N ALA A 48 14.50 -5.19 -0.79
CA ALA A 48 15.59 -4.22 -0.88
C ALA A 48 16.31 -3.94 0.46
N GLN A 49 15.85 -4.56 1.56
CA GLN A 49 16.33 -4.33 2.93
C GLN A 49 16.10 -2.89 3.41
N GLU A 50 14.99 -2.29 3.01
CA GLU A 50 14.56 -0.93 3.36
C GLU A 50 13.37 -0.91 4.34
N ALA A 51 12.96 -2.07 4.85
CA ALA A 51 12.00 -2.24 5.95
C ALA A 51 12.50 -3.39 6.87
N ALA A 52 11.97 -3.47 8.09
CA ALA A 52 12.27 -4.56 9.00
C ALA A 52 12.01 -5.92 8.34
N ASN A 53 12.81 -6.93 8.71
CA ASN A 53 12.77 -8.23 8.07
C ASN A 53 11.82 -9.20 8.81
N PRO A 54 10.60 -9.47 8.29
CA PRO A 54 9.65 -10.36 8.97
C PRO A 54 10.14 -11.81 9.06
N PHE A 55 11.04 -12.24 8.18
CA PHE A 55 11.58 -13.60 8.15
C PHE A 55 12.41 -13.94 9.39
N GLN A 56 12.95 -12.93 10.10
CA GLN A 56 13.70 -13.15 11.34
C GLN A 56 12.83 -13.75 12.46
N TYR A 57 11.52 -13.45 12.46
CA TYR A 57 10.63 -13.72 13.59
C TYR A 57 9.42 -14.59 13.23
N SER A 58 8.92 -14.49 11.99
CA SER A 58 7.68 -15.15 11.59
C SER A 58 7.90 -16.63 11.29
N ASP A 59 6.87 -17.43 11.57
CA ASP A 59 6.81 -18.85 11.22
C ASP A 59 6.45 -19.02 9.74
N VAL A 60 5.54 -18.17 9.25
CA VAL A 60 5.05 -18.10 7.86
C VAL A 60 5.06 -16.64 7.41
N VAL A 61 5.43 -16.40 6.15
CA VAL A 61 5.33 -15.07 5.52
C VAL A 61 4.54 -15.19 4.22
N THR A 62 3.44 -14.44 4.09
CA THR A 62 2.66 -14.35 2.86
C THR A 62 2.93 -13.03 2.16
N THR A 63 2.77 -13.01 0.84
CA THR A 63 2.85 -11.76 0.08
C THR A 63 2.11 -11.85 -1.23
N THR A 64 1.57 -10.71 -1.68
CA THR A 64 1.31 -10.50 -3.10
C THR A 64 2.57 -10.06 -3.83
N THR A 65 2.60 -10.21 -5.14
CA THR A 65 3.79 -9.91 -5.97
C THR A 65 3.66 -8.65 -6.82
N HIS A 66 2.47 -8.05 -6.91
CA HIS A 66 2.15 -6.94 -7.84
C HIS A 66 2.17 -5.53 -7.22
N LYS A 67 2.49 -5.41 -5.92
CA LYS A 67 2.52 -4.12 -5.21
C LYS A 67 3.92 -3.52 -5.30
N SER A 68 4.56 -3.20 -4.16
CA SER A 68 5.93 -2.67 -4.15
C SER A 68 6.98 -3.61 -4.75
N LEU A 69 6.70 -4.93 -4.80
CA LEU A 69 7.54 -5.91 -5.48
C LEU A 69 7.51 -5.81 -7.02
N ARG A 70 6.52 -5.10 -7.59
CA ARG A 70 6.41 -4.75 -9.02
C ARG A 70 6.43 -5.95 -10.00
N GLY A 71 5.97 -7.12 -9.57
CA GLY A 71 5.80 -8.32 -10.39
C GLY A 71 4.38 -8.50 -10.93
N PRO A 72 4.03 -9.70 -11.44
CA PRO A 72 2.68 -10.01 -11.92
C PRO A 72 1.68 -10.13 -10.77
N ARG A 73 0.38 -10.23 -11.07
CA ARG A 73 -0.65 -10.50 -10.06
C ARG A 73 -0.63 -11.97 -9.60
N SER A 74 0.15 -12.28 -8.58
CA SER A 74 0.16 -13.60 -7.93
C SER A 74 0.45 -13.48 -6.43
N GLY A 75 0.57 -14.62 -5.74
CA GLY A 75 0.93 -14.72 -4.33
C GLY A 75 2.08 -15.70 -4.10
N MET A 76 2.81 -15.51 -2.99
CA MET A 76 3.82 -16.44 -2.49
C MET A 76 3.59 -16.72 -1.01
N ILE A 77 3.87 -17.95 -0.58
CA ILE A 77 3.81 -18.37 0.81
C ILE A 77 5.18 -18.94 1.18
N PHE A 78 5.90 -18.24 2.04
CA PHE A 78 7.15 -18.71 2.63
C PHE A 78 6.87 -19.33 3.98
N TYR A 79 7.60 -20.39 4.31
CA TYR A 79 7.46 -21.09 5.58
C TYR A 79 8.82 -21.58 6.07
N ARG A 80 8.99 -21.63 7.39
CA ARG A 80 10.18 -22.22 8.00
C ARG A 80 10.26 -23.73 7.74
N LYS A 81 11.49 -24.22 7.59
CA LYS A 81 11.85 -25.63 7.45
C LYS A 81 12.98 -25.96 8.42
N GLY A 82 13.19 -27.25 8.69
CA GLY A 82 14.29 -27.72 9.54
C GLY A 82 14.01 -27.63 11.04
N LEU A 83 15.06 -27.52 11.85
CA LEU A 83 14.98 -27.49 13.30
C LEU A 83 14.25 -26.23 13.80
N LYS A 84 13.34 -26.44 14.75
CA LYS A 84 12.72 -25.34 15.50
C LYS A 84 13.72 -24.79 16.53
N PRO A 85 13.68 -23.48 16.81
CA PRO A 85 14.48 -22.90 17.89
C PRO A 85 14.06 -23.51 19.25
N PRO A 86 14.99 -23.63 20.22
CA PRO A 86 14.69 -24.21 21.52
C PRO A 86 13.56 -23.48 22.25
N LYS A 87 12.59 -24.24 22.79
CA LYS A 87 11.51 -23.71 23.61
C LYS A 87 11.23 -24.65 24.78
N LYS A 88 10.96 -24.10 25.97
CA LYS A 88 10.67 -24.91 27.17
C LYS A 88 9.45 -25.81 26.93
N GLY A 89 9.61 -27.10 27.19
CA GLY A 89 8.55 -28.11 26.96
C GLY A 89 8.44 -28.59 25.51
N GLN A 90 9.30 -28.11 24.61
CA GLN A 90 9.41 -28.64 23.26
C GLN A 90 10.36 -29.85 23.26
N PRO A 91 10.00 -30.96 22.57
CA PRO A 91 10.89 -32.09 22.40
C PRO A 91 12.22 -31.68 21.75
N GLU A 92 13.31 -32.29 22.19
CA GLU A 92 14.61 -32.12 21.58
C GLU A 92 14.57 -32.58 20.11
N GLY A 93 15.25 -31.85 19.22
CA GLY A 93 15.26 -32.16 17.79
C GLY A 93 13.95 -31.90 17.05
N ALA A 94 12.97 -31.21 17.65
CA ALA A 94 11.69 -30.94 17.01
C ALA A 94 11.86 -30.11 15.70
N LEU A 95 11.21 -30.60 14.64
CA LEU A 95 11.24 -30.00 13.30
C LEU A 95 9.99 -29.14 13.01
N TYR A 96 10.13 -28.20 12.08
CA TYR A 96 9.02 -27.55 11.40
C TYR A 96 8.34 -28.51 10.43
N ASP A 97 7.00 -28.48 10.44
CA ASP A 97 6.12 -29.35 9.67
C ASP A 97 5.18 -28.53 8.75
N TYR A 98 5.62 -27.34 8.32
CA TYR A 98 4.81 -26.42 7.52
C TYR A 98 4.78 -26.74 6.03
N GLU A 99 5.87 -27.31 5.49
CA GLU A 99 6.02 -27.54 4.04
C GLU A 99 4.89 -28.38 3.46
N ASP A 100 4.72 -29.60 3.94
CA ASP A 100 3.70 -30.51 3.43
C ASP A 100 2.29 -29.96 3.67
N ARG A 101 2.05 -29.35 4.83
CA ARG A 101 0.74 -28.77 5.18
C ARG A 101 0.35 -27.62 4.26
N ILE A 102 1.27 -26.68 4.00
CA ILE A 102 1.01 -25.52 3.16
C ILE A 102 0.91 -25.93 1.70
N ASN A 103 1.81 -26.79 1.21
CA ASN A 103 1.75 -27.29 -0.16
C ASN A 103 0.44 -28.04 -0.41
N PHE A 104 0.02 -28.93 0.51
CA PHE A 104 -1.26 -29.65 0.44
C PHE A 104 -2.46 -28.71 0.47
N ALA A 105 -2.43 -27.68 1.33
CA ALA A 105 -3.49 -26.69 1.42
C ALA A 105 -3.66 -25.91 0.10
N VAL A 106 -2.56 -25.57 -0.58
CA VAL A 106 -2.62 -24.95 -1.92
C VAL A 106 -3.16 -25.95 -2.94
N PHE A 107 -2.56 -27.14 -3.02
CA PHE A 107 -2.98 -28.22 -3.90
C PHE A 107 -2.69 -29.57 -3.23
N PRO A 108 -3.66 -30.50 -3.16
CA PRO A 108 -4.94 -30.51 -3.88
C PRO A 108 -6.12 -29.86 -3.13
N SER A 109 -5.91 -29.26 -1.95
CA SER A 109 -7.04 -28.89 -1.08
C SER A 109 -7.87 -27.70 -1.57
N LEU A 110 -7.26 -26.62 -2.09
CA LEU A 110 -7.98 -25.38 -2.42
C LEU A 110 -7.94 -25.02 -3.91
N GLN A 111 -6.78 -25.13 -4.55
CA GLN A 111 -6.62 -24.79 -5.97
C GLN A 111 -6.47 -26.04 -6.84
N GLY A 112 -6.63 -25.86 -8.15
CA GLY A 112 -6.39 -26.88 -9.19
C GLY A 112 -5.05 -26.65 -9.92
N GLY A 113 -5.11 -26.54 -11.25
CA GLY A 113 -3.95 -26.36 -12.10
C GLY A 113 -3.20 -25.03 -11.85
N PRO A 114 -1.86 -25.04 -11.69
CA PRO A 114 -1.08 -23.81 -11.54
C PRO A 114 -1.11 -22.92 -12.79
N HIS A 115 -1.15 -21.60 -12.59
CA HIS A 115 -1.04 -20.62 -13.67
C HIS A 115 0.44 -20.38 -14.06
N ASN A 116 0.99 -21.27 -14.89
CA ASN A 116 2.42 -21.25 -15.24
C ASN A 116 2.90 -19.95 -15.91
N HIS A 117 2.04 -19.25 -16.65
CA HIS A 117 2.36 -17.94 -17.22
C HIS A 117 2.61 -16.88 -16.12
N GLN A 118 1.87 -16.93 -15.00
CA GLN A 118 2.10 -16.06 -13.85
C GLN A 118 3.35 -16.47 -13.06
N ILE A 119 3.62 -17.77 -12.93
CA ILE A 119 4.85 -18.28 -12.29
C ILE A 119 6.09 -17.85 -13.07
N ALA A 120 6.06 -17.98 -14.40
CA ALA A 120 7.15 -17.53 -15.27
C ALA A 120 7.37 -16.01 -15.18
N ALA A 121 6.30 -15.22 -15.25
CA ALA A 121 6.38 -13.76 -15.07
C ALA A 121 6.89 -13.37 -13.67
N LEU A 122 6.56 -14.15 -12.64
CA LEU A 122 7.04 -13.93 -11.28
C LEU A 122 8.55 -14.15 -11.19
N ALA A 123 9.08 -15.19 -11.83
CA ALA A 123 10.53 -15.42 -11.87
C ALA A 123 11.27 -14.23 -12.51
N VAL A 124 10.72 -13.63 -13.57
CA VAL A 124 11.26 -12.40 -14.17
C VAL A 124 11.24 -11.25 -13.18
N GLY A 125 10.11 -11.02 -12.50
CA GLY A 125 9.98 -9.97 -11.49
C GLY A 125 10.97 -10.14 -10.33
N LEU A 126 11.12 -11.36 -9.80
CA LEU A 126 12.08 -11.67 -8.73
C LEU A 126 13.54 -11.45 -9.17
N LYS A 127 13.88 -11.75 -10.42
CA LYS A 127 15.21 -11.41 -10.95
C LYS A 127 15.44 -9.90 -10.98
N GLN A 128 14.42 -9.10 -11.33
CA GLN A 128 14.52 -7.64 -11.34
C GLN A 128 14.74 -7.08 -9.91
N THR A 129 14.12 -7.67 -8.89
CA THR A 129 14.24 -7.17 -7.50
C THR A 129 15.63 -7.36 -6.91
N MET A 130 16.43 -8.28 -7.45
CA MET A 130 17.82 -8.51 -7.05
C MET A 130 18.80 -7.46 -7.61
N SER A 131 18.34 -6.56 -8.48
CA SER A 131 19.22 -5.56 -9.09
C SER A 131 19.53 -4.38 -8.16
N PRO A 132 20.72 -3.75 -8.25
CA PRO A 132 21.01 -2.51 -7.53
C PRO A 132 20.04 -1.36 -7.86
N GLY A 133 19.55 -1.32 -9.10
CA GLY A 133 18.53 -0.36 -9.53
C GLY A 133 17.20 -0.51 -8.78
N PHE A 134 16.79 -1.73 -8.46
CA PHE A 134 15.58 -1.96 -7.66
C PHE A 134 15.72 -1.43 -6.23
N LYS A 135 16.88 -1.62 -5.59
CA LYS A 135 17.14 -1.04 -4.26
C LYS A 135 17.10 0.49 -4.29
N SER A 136 17.67 1.10 -5.33
CA SER A 136 17.62 2.56 -5.53
C SER A 136 16.18 3.06 -5.73
N TYR A 137 15.39 2.35 -6.55
CA TYR A 137 13.95 2.60 -6.72
C TYR A 137 13.20 2.56 -5.38
N ILE A 138 13.42 1.55 -4.54
CA ILE A 138 12.73 1.43 -3.26
C ILE A 138 13.12 2.54 -2.27
N LYS A 139 14.39 2.97 -2.26
CA LYS A 139 14.79 4.15 -1.48
C LYS A 139 14.03 5.39 -1.92
N GLN A 140 13.91 5.60 -3.23
CA GLN A 140 13.13 6.70 -3.80
C GLN A 140 11.65 6.61 -3.42
N VAL A 141 11.06 5.41 -3.42
CA VAL A 141 9.66 5.20 -3.01
C VAL A 141 9.41 5.71 -1.59
N LYS A 142 10.31 5.40 -0.64
CA LYS A 142 10.22 5.88 0.75
C LYS A 142 10.44 7.39 0.85
N ALA A 143 11.48 7.91 0.18
CA ALA A 143 11.79 9.34 0.18
C ALA A 143 10.62 10.17 -0.35
N ASN A 144 10.03 9.74 -1.46
CA ASN A 144 8.85 10.35 -2.06
C ASN A 144 7.63 10.34 -1.12
N ALA A 145 7.42 9.24 -0.38
CA ALA A 145 6.31 9.16 0.57
C ALA A 145 6.47 10.14 1.73
N VAL A 146 7.71 10.33 2.21
CA VAL A 146 8.04 11.33 3.22
C VAL A 146 7.89 12.74 2.66
N ALA A 147 8.36 13.03 1.44
CA ALA A 147 8.23 14.33 0.80
C ALA A 147 6.75 14.74 0.63
N LEU A 148 5.93 13.82 0.08
CA LEU A 148 4.48 13.98 -0.04
C LEU A 148 3.85 14.27 1.33
N GLY A 149 4.16 13.44 2.34
CA GLY A 149 3.58 13.57 3.67
C GLY A 149 3.95 14.89 4.36
N ASN A 150 5.22 15.28 4.29
CA ASN A 150 5.70 16.53 4.86
C ASN A 150 5.05 17.75 4.20
N HIS A 151 4.90 17.73 2.87
CA HIS A 151 4.26 18.83 2.17
C HIS A 151 2.77 18.96 2.55
N LEU A 152 2.02 17.84 2.59
CA LEU A 152 0.64 17.85 3.06
C LEU A 152 0.51 18.38 4.49
N MET A 153 1.39 17.96 5.41
CA MET A 153 1.39 18.49 6.79
C MET A 153 1.76 19.98 6.84
N SER A 154 2.64 20.46 5.96
CA SER A 154 2.96 21.90 5.87
C SER A 154 1.76 22.76 5.44
N LYS A 155 0.79 22.17 4.73
CA LYS A 155 -0.51 22.78 4.38
C LYS A 155 -1.55 22.68 5.51
N GLY A 156 -1.17 22.14 6.68
CA GLY A 156 -2.05 22.00 7.85
C GLY A 156 -2.88 20.72 7.89
N TYR A 157 -2.59 19.74 7.03
CA TYR A 157 -3.34 18.48 7.00
C TYR A 157 -2.90 17.48 8.07
N LYS A 158 -3.85 16.67 8.57
CA LYS A 158 -3.59 15.63 9.56
C LYS A 158 -3.28 14.30 8.91
N LEU A 159 -2.06 13.80 9.09
CA LEU A 159 -1.70 12.44 8.74
C LEU A 159 -1.79 11.52 9.96
N VAL A 160 -2.20 10.28 9.74
CA VAL A 160 -2.17 9.25 10.76
C VAL A 160 -0.71 8.98 11.14
N THR A 161 -0.40 9.05 12.44
CA THR A 161 0.97 9.01 12.99
C THR A 161 1.89 10.16 12.58
N ASP A 162 1.38 11.25 11.99
CA ASP A 162 2.17 12.45 11.66
C ASP A 162 3.40 12.15 10.78
N GLY A 163 3.27 11.21 9.84
CA GLY A 163 4.32 10.87 8.89
C GLY A 163 4.23 9.43 8.39
N THR A 164 5.33 8.94 7.82
CA THR A 164 5.45 7.59 7.28
C THR A 164 6.88 7.07 7.36
N GLU A 165 7.03 5.75 7.43
CA GLU A 165 8.30 5.01 7.31
C GLU A 165 8.32 4.08 6.10
N ASN A 166 7.24 4.05 5.31
CA ASN A 166 7.06 3.12 4.20
C ASN A 166 6.60 3.84 2.92
N HIS A 167 5.86 3.15 2.05
CA HIS A 167 5.47 3.59 0.71
C HIS A 167 4.14 4.37 0.65
N LEU A 168 3.48 4.60 1.78
CA LEU A 168 2.17 5.26 1.81
C LEU A 168 2.07 6.32 2.89
N VAL A 169 1.12 7.24 2.71
CA VAL A 169 0.57 8.09 3.77
C VAL A 169 -0.93 7.79 3.94
N LEU A 170 -1.42 7.91 5.17
CA LEU A 170 -2.85 7.80 5.48
C LEU A 170 -3.32 9.16 6.02
N TRP A 171 -4.19 9.81 5.27
CA TRP A 171 -4.63 11.17 5.51
C TRP A 171 -6.02 11.17 6.14
N ASP A 172 -6.13 11.74 7.35
CA ASP A 172 -7.38 11.96 8.07
C ASP A 172 -8.04 13.28 7.63
N LEU A 173 -9.19 13.17 6.99
CA LEU A 173 -9.94 14.31 6.43
C LEU A 173 -11.03 14.80 7.40
N ARG A 174 -11.27 14.10 8.51
CA ARG A 174 -12.32 14.47 9.48
C ARG A 174 -12.11 15.86 10.10
N PRO A 175 -10.88 16.34 10.38
CA PRO A 175 -10.67 17.72 10.84
C PRO A 175 -11.16 18.79 9.85
N LEU A 176 -11.23 18.45 8.55
CA LEU A 176 -11.75 19.32 7.49
C LEU A 176 -13.28 19.20 7.32
N GLY A 177 -13.93 18.31 8.07
CA GLY A 177 -15.35 18.00 7.89
C GLY A 177 -15.68 17.35 6.55
N LEU A 178 -14.70 16.69 5.92
CA LEU A 178 -14.86 15.94 4.67
C LEU A 178 -14.86 14.43 4.93
N THR A 179 -15.40 13.68 3.96
CA THR A 179 -15.31 12.21 3.92
C THR A 179 -14.46 11.79 2.73
N GLY A 180 -13.74 10.68 2.88
CA GLY A 180 -12.81 10.18 1.87
C GLY A 180 -13.46 9.89 0.52
N ASN A 181 -14.73 9.49 0.49
CA ASN A 181 -15.46 9.25 -0.77
C ASN A 181 -15.72 10.52 -1.58
N LYS A 182 -15.79 11.70 -0.95
CA LYS A 182 -15.92 12.98 -1.67
C LYS A 182 -14.60 13.36 -2.32
N VAL A 183 -13.52 13.29 -1.54
CA VAL A 183 -12.16 13.59 -2.02
C VAL A 183 -11.75 12.61 -3.11
N GLU A 184 -12.01 11.31 -2.93
CA GLU A 184 -11.80 10.28 -3.96
C GLU A 184 -12.52 10.63 -5.27
N LYS A 185 -13.80 11.02 -5.19
CA LYS A 185 -14.59 11.34 -6.39
C LYS A 185 -14.08 12.58 -7.13
N VAL A 186 -13.72 13.65 -6.40
CA VAL A 186 -13.16 14.86 -7.04
C VAL A 186 -11.79 14.56 -7.64
N CYS A 187 -10.93 13.83 -6.93
CA CYS A 187 -9.65 13.40 -7.46
C CYS A 187 -9.80 12.59 -8.76
N ASP A 188 -10.75 11.65 -8.81
CA ASP A 188 -11.02 10.82 -9.99
C ASP A 188 -11.43 11.67 -11.21
N LEU A 189 -12.27 12.69 -11.00
CA LEU A 189 -12.64 13.65 -12.05
C LEU A 189 -11.47 14.52 -12.53
N CYS A 190 -10.45 14.70 -11.68
CA CYS A 190 -9.22 15.44 -11.97
C CYS A 190 -8.08 14.54 -12.49
N SER A 191 -8.35 13.30 -12.87
CA SER A 191 -7.32 12.33 -13.30
C SER A 191 -6.29 11.97 -12.20
N ILE A 192 -6.66 12.15 -10.92
CA ILE A 192 -5.89 11.73 -9.75
C ILE A 192 -6.53 10.48 -9.14
N THR A 193 -5.87 9.33 -9.25
CA THR A 193 -6.39 8.08 -8.67
C THR A 193 -5.85 7.82 -7.27
N LEU A 194 -6.75 7.71 -6.29
CA LEU A 194 -6.47 7.31 -4.92
C LEU A 194 -7.67 6.54 -4.36
N ASN A 195 -7.59 6.05 -3.12
CA ASN A 195 -8.73 5.37 -2.50
C ASN A 195 -9.14 6.04 -1.18
N LYS A 196 -10.45 6.19 -0.97
CA LYS A 196 -11.04 6.41 0.35
C LYS A 196 -10.65 5.27 1.27
N ASN A 197 -10.31 5.58 2.50
CA ASN A 197 -9.75 4.61 3.43
C ASN A 197 -10.23 4.91 4.84
N ALA A 198 -10.57 3.86 5.58
CA ALA A 198 -10.90 3.99 6.99
C ALA A 198 -9.71 4.57 7.77
N VAL A 199 -10.02 5.47 8.70
CA VAL A 199 -9.12 5.93 9.77
C VAL A 199 -9.66 5.43 11.11
N PHE A 200 -8.85 5.50 12.16
CA PHE A 200 -9.25 4.99 13.48
C PHE A 200 -10.54 5.64 13.97
N GLY A 201 -11.52 4.82 14.34
CA GLY A 201 -12.83 5.25 14.83
C GLY A 201 -13.94 5.34 13.77
N ASP A 202 -13.64 5.10 12.49
CA ASP A 202 -14.68 5.05 11.46
C ASP A 202 -15.60 3.84 11.63
N SER A 203 -16.90 4.05 11.42
CA SER A 203 -17.92 3.00 11.38
C SER A 203 -18.46 2.73 9.98
N SER A 204 -18.33 3.68 9.05
CA SER A 204 -18.84 3.57 7.69
C SER A 204 -17.76 3.16 6.70
N ALA A 205 -17.97 2.02 6.03
CA ALA A 205 -17.13 1.61 4.90
C ALA A 205 -17.41 2.43 3.62
N MET A 206 -18.63 2.97 3.47
CA MET A 206 -19.04 3.72 2.29
C MET A 206 -18.52 5.16 2.29
N SER A 207 -18.43 5.76 3.48
CA SER A 207 -18.00 7.14 3.68
C SER A 207 -16.96 7.21 4.81
N PRO A 208 -15.78 6.59 4.64
CA PRO A 208 -14.75 6.64 5.65
C PRO A 208 -14.17 8.05 5.78
N GLY A 209 -13.48 8.33 6.88
CA GLY A 209 -12.94 9.63 7.24
C GLY A 209 -11.61 10.00 6.58
N GLY A 210 -10.99 9.13 5.77
CA GLY A 210 -9.68 9.41 5.20
C GLY A 210 -9.48 8.93 3.76
N VAL A 211 -8.28 9.22 3.25
CA VAL A 211 -7.77 8.72 1.96
C VAL A 211 -6.37 8.15 2.16
N ARG A 212 -6.03 7.13 1.37
CA ARG A 212 -4.70 6.49 1.37
C ARG A 212 -4.00 6.79 0.06
N ILE A 213 -2.77 7.27 0.14
CA ILE A 213 -1.96 7.65 -1.02
C ILE A 213 -0.64 6.90 -0.96
N GLY A 214 -0.23 6.32 -2.08
CA GLY A 214 1.02 5.55 -2.18
C GLY A 214 1.91 6.04 -3.31
N THR A 215 3.21 5.93 -3.12
CA THR A 215 4.23 6.39 -4.07
C THR A 215 4.76 5.37 -5.10
N PRO A 216 4.62 4.01 -4.95
CA PRO A 216 5.31 3.05 -5.82
C PRO A 216 5.08 3.19 -7.33
N ALA A 217 3.85 3.51 -7.73
CA ALA A 217 3.47 3.56 -9.15
C ALA A 217 4.13 4.75 -9.84
N MET A 218 3.98 5.95 -9.29
CA MET A 218 4.56 7.15 -9.86
C MET A 218 6.09 7.16 -9.75
N THR A 219 6.67 6.64 -8.66
CA THR A 219 8.13 6.46 -8.58
C THR A 219 8.65 5.49 -9.65
N SER A 220 7.85 4.51 -10.09
CA SER A 220 8.26 3.62 -11.19
C SER A 220 8.32 4.32 -12.56
N ARG A 221 7.69 5.49 -12.68
CA ARG A 221 7.75 6.37 -13.86
C ARG A 221 8.90 7.39 -13.80
N GLY A 222 9.70 7.34 -12.74
CA GLY A 222 10.88 8.21 -12.57
C GLY A 222 10.66 9.41 -11.65
N LEU A 223 9.47 9.60 -11.07
CA LEU A 223 9.20 10.75 -10.20
C LEU A 223 10.06 10.72 -8.93
N VAL A 224 10.56 11.89 -8.54
CA VAL A 224 11.39 12.15 -7.37
C VAL A 224 10.67 13.08 -6.37
N GLU A 225 11.35 13.54 -5.32
CA GLU A 225 10.74 14.25 -4.20
C GLU A 225 10.04 15.55 -4.61
N GLU A 226 10.65 16.33 -5.51
CA GLU A 226 10.06 17.56 -6.04
C GLU A 226 8.75 17.31 -6.79
N ASP A 227 8.71 16.23 -7.58
CA ASP A 227 7.49 15.82 -8.29
C ASP A 227 6.39 15.39 -7.32
N PHE A 228 6.76 14.78 -6.18
CA PHE A 228 5.80 14.41 -5.14
C PHE A 228 5.32 15.61 -4.30
N VAL A 229 6.12 16.68 -4.23
CA VAL A 229 5.65 17.98 -3.72
C VAL A 229 4.60 18.56 -4.68
N GLN A 230 4.83 18.50 -6.00
CA GLN A 230 3.82 18.92 -6.98
C GLN A 230 2.55 18.05 -6.90
N ILE A 231 2.66 16.74 -6.70
CA ILE A 231 1.50 15.87 -6.44
C ILE A 231 0.75 16.29 -5.17
N ALA A 232 1.47 16.66 -4.11
CA ALA A 232 0.84 17.17 -2.88
C ALA A 232 0.07 18.49 -3.12
N GLU A 233 0.57 19.35 -4.01
CA GLU A 233 -0.12 20.58 -4.41
C GLU A 233 -1.41 20.28 -5.20
N PHE A 234 -1.39 19.34 -6.15
CA PHE A 234 -2.62 18.91 -6.84
C PHE A 234 -3.65 18.32 -5.88
N LEU A 235 -3.21 17.54 -4.89
CA LEU A 235 -4.07 17.00 -3.84
C LEU A 235 -4.65 18.09 -2.95
N HIS A 236 -3.86 19.11 -2.63
CA HIS A 236 -4.32 20.29 -1.90
C HIS A 236 -5.43 21.02 -2.67
N GLN A 237 -5.22 21.29 -3.97
CA GLN A 237 -6.22 21.91 -4.83
C GLN A 237 -7.51 21.08 -4.91
N ALA A 238 -7.42 19.76 -5.10
CA ALA A 238 -8.58 18.87 -5.13
C ALA A 238 -9.39 18.90 -3.82
N VAL A 239 -8.71 19.00 -2.67
CA VAL A 239 -9.39 19.14 -1.37
C VAL A 239 -10.01 20.53 -1.20
N THR A 240 -9.39 21.59 -1.71
CA THR A 240 -9.98 22.93 -1.71
C THR A 240 -11.27 22.95 -2.54
N ILE A 241 -11.26 22.38 -3.74
CA ILE A 241 -12.47 22.20 -4.57
C ILE A 241 -13.56 21.43 -3.79
N CYS A 242 -13.19 20.35 -3.09
CA CYS A 242 -14.14 19.62 -2.24
C CYS A 242 -14.77 20.50 -1.15
N LEU A 243 -13.98 21.35 -0.50
CA LEU A 243 -14.47 22.24 0.56
C LEU A 243 -15.40 23.30 -0.01
N ASP A 244 -15.07 23.89 -1.15
CA ASP A 244 -15.86 24.93 -1.80
C ASP A 244 -17.21 24.37 -2.28
N VAL A 245 -17.21 23.22 -2.96
CA VAL A 245 -18.44 22.53 -3.36
C VAL A 245 -19.28 22.16 -2.15
N GLN A 246 -18.66 21.65 -1.07
CA GLN A 246 -19.40 21.32 0.16
C GLN A 246 -19.97 22.57 0.85
N LYS A 247 -19.29 23.71 0.78
CA LYS A 247 -19.75 24.99 1.34
C LYS A 247 -20.94 25.54 0.55
N GLU A 248 -20.91 25.43 -0.77
CA GLU A 248 -21.97 25.91 -1.65
C GLU A 248 -23.21 24.99 -1.64
N ARG A 249 -23.00 23.67 -1.75
CA ARG A 249 -24.08 22.68 -1.96
C ARG A 249 -24.46 21.89 -0.71
N GLY A 250 -23.65 21.95 0.34
CA GLY A 250 -23.87 21.25 1.60
C GLY A 250 -23.26 19.84 1.67
N LYS A 251 -23.48 19.19 2.82
CA LYS A 251 -22.80 17.92 3.16
C LYS A 251 -23.42 16.66 2.54
N LEU A 252 -24.70 16.68 2.18
CA LEU A 252 -25.36 15.50 1.62
C LEU A 252 -24.74 15.16 0.25
N LEU A 253 -24.39 13.89 0.05
CA LEU A 253 -23.66 13.44 -1.14
C LEU A 253 -24.42 13.74 -2.43
N LYS A 254 -25.76 13.71 -2.40
CA LYS A 254 -26.61 14.10 -3.54
C LYS A 254 -26.28 15.52 -4.02
N TYR A 255 -26.40 16.52 -3.15
CA TYR A 255 -26.15 17.92 -3.51
C TYR A 255 -24.68 18.20 -3.77
N PHE A 256 -23.77 17.53 -3.03
CA PHE A 256 -22.34 17.60 -3.32
C PHE A 256 -22.04 17.18 -4.77
N ASN A 257 -22.67 16.11 -5.27
CA ASN A 257 -22.47 15.63 -6.63
C ASN A 257 -22.94 16.63 -7.69
N GLU A 258 -24.04 17.34 -7.44
CA GLU A 258 -24.56 18.37 -8.36
C GLU A 258 -23.55 19.51 -8.57
N GLY A 259 -22.75 19.85 -7.55
CA GLY A 259 -21.69 20.87 -7.67
C GLY A 259 -20.41 20.41 -8.39
N LEU A 260 -20.32 19.13 -8.77
CA LEU A 260 -19.19 18.60 -9.56
C LEU A 260 -19.45 18.70 -11.07
N GLU A 261 -20.71 18.85 -11.47
CA GLU A 261 -21.10 18.91 -12.88
C GLU A 261 -20.69 20.26 -13.49
N ASN A 262 -19.97 20.23 -14.62
CA ASN A 262 -19.47 21.43 -15.32
C ASN A 262 -18.66 22.38 -14.42
N ASN A 263 -17.96 21.83 -13.43
CA ASN A 263 -17.15 22.60 -12.51
C ASN A 263 -15.81 22.97 -13.17
N LYS A 264 -15.57 24.28 -13.36
CA LYS A 264 -14.41 24.76 -14.10
C LYS A 264 -13.07 24.46 -13.41
N ASP A 265 -13.04 24.53 -12.08
CA ASP A 265 -11.83 24.24 -11.30
C ASP A 265 -11.41 22.77 -11.44
N ILE A 266 -12.37 21.85 -11.57
CA ILE A 266 -12.11 20.43 -11.85
C ILE A 266 -11.51 20.24 -13.24
N GLU A 267 -12.05 20.91 -14.26
CA GLU A 267 -11.52 20.84 -15.63
C GLU A 267 -10.08 21.37 -15.71
N ASP A 268 -9.83 22.49 -15.06
CA ASP A 268 -8.52 23.15 -15.07
C ASP A 268 -7.49 22.32 -14.32
N LEU A 269 -7.82 21.83 -13.12
CA LEU A 269 -6.95 20.91 -12.37
C LEU A 269 -6.70 19.61 -13.15
N ARG A 270 -7.71 19.04 -13.81
CA ARG A 270 -7.53 17.84 -14.66
C ARG A 270 -6.49 18.10 -15.75
N ALA A 271 -6.59 19.23 -16.46
CA ALA A 271 -5.66 19.58 -17.53
C ALA A 271 -4.22 19.74 -17.03
N GLU A 272 -4.03 20.35 -15.85
CA GLU A 272 -2.72 20.47 -15.21
C GLU A 272 -2.14 19.10 -14.82
N VAL A 273 -2.96 18.25 -14.21
CA VAL A 273 -2.57 16.89 -13.78
C VAL A 273 -2.17 16.04 -14.99
N GLU A 274 -2.94 16.06 -16.08
CA GLU A 274 -2.66 15.31 -17.30
C GLU A 274 -1.39 15.81 -17.98
N LYS A 275 -1.21 17.13 -18.06
CA LYS A 275 0.03 17.74 -18.59
C LYS A 275 1.25 17.34 -17.76
N PHE A 276 1.13 17.36 -16.44
CA PHE A 276 2.22 16.92 -15.55
C PHE A 276 2.52 15.43 -15.76
N ALA A 277 1.48 14.58 -15.71
CA ALA A 277 1.63 13.14 -15.78
C ALA A 277 2.16 12.63 -17.13
N THR A 278 1.92 13.35 -18.24
CA THR A 278 2.41 12.99 -19.58
C THR A 278 3.88 13.34 -19.82
N SER A 279 4.51 14.11 -18.94
CA SER A 279 5.93 14.46 -19.04
C SER A 279 6.91 13.34 -18.64
N PHE A 280 6.39 12.25 -18.07
CA PHE A 280 7.18 11.12 -17.54
C PHE A 280 7.07 9.86 -18.40
N GLU A 281 8.11 9.02 -18.36
CA GLU A 281 8.11 7.73 -19.04
C GLU A 281 7.04 6.76 -18.49
N MET A 282 6.74 5.70 -19.25
CA MET A 282 5.80 4.66 -18.84
C MET A 282 6.41 3.27 -19.02
N PRO A 283 6.63 2.50 -17.94
CA PRO A 283 7.07 1.12 -18.07
C PRO A 283 5.94 0.22 -18.58
N GLY A 284 6.31 -0.84 -19.31
CA GLY A 284 5.40 -1.90 -19.76
C GLY A 284 4.88 -1.75 -21.19
N PHE A 285 4.91 -0.55 -21.77
CA PHE A 285 4.60 -0.31 -23.19
C PHE A 285 5.27 0.98 -23.68
N ARG A 286 5.31 1.20 -25.01
CA ARG A 286 5.84 2.42 -25.60
C ARG A 286 4.71 3.43 -25.84
N VAL A 287 4.83 4.61 -25.24
CA VAL A 287 3.87 5.71 -25.41
C VAL A 287 3.78 6.15 -26.88
N SER A 288 4.88 6.10 -27.63
CA SER A 288 4.90 6.40 -29.07
C SER A 288 3.95 5.54 -29.91
N ASP A 289 3.67 4.32 -29.44
CA ASP A 289 2.95 3.28 -30.18
C ASP A 289 1.49 3.17 -29.72
N MET A 290 1.05 3.99 -28.77
CA MET A 290 -0.32 3.96 -28.24
C MET A 290 -1.33 4.57 -29.21
N LYS A 291 -2.56 4.08 -29.15
CA LYS A 291 -3.66 4.50 -30.04
C LYS A 291 -4.13 5.95 -29.79
N TYR A 292 -4.16 6.39 -28.53
CA TYR A 292 -4.66 7.70 -28.13
C TYR A 292 -3.50 8.54 -27.60
N LYS A 293 -3.14 9.63 -28.30
CA LYS A 293 -1.96 10.46 -27.99
C LYS A 293 -2.31 11.87 -27.51
N ASP A 294 -3.59 12.21 -27.67
CA ASP A 294 -4.20 13.48 -27.28
C ASP A 294 -4.92 13.32 -25.95
#